data_AF-A0A2I0WR18-F1
#
_entry.id   AF-A0A2I0WR18-F1
#
_cell.length_a   1.000
_cell.length_b   1.000
_cell.length_c   1.000
_cell.angle_alpha   90.00
_cell.angle_beta   90.00
_cell.angle_gamma   90.00
#
_symmetry.space_group_name_H-M   'P 1'
#
loop_
_entity.id
_entity.type
_entity.pdbx_description
1 polymer ?
#
loop_
_entity_poly.entity_id
_entity_poly.type
_entity_poly.pdbx_seq_one_letter_code
_entity_poly.pdbx_strand_id
1 'polypeptide(L)'
;MLGEGGFGTVYWGRTAAGSEIAVKRLKTMTAMAEMEFVVEVEVLGRVRHKNLLGLRGYFAGGDERLIIYDYMPNRSLLSHLHGHNAGEVLLNWQMRMRIALGSAEGIA
;
A
#
# COMPACT_ATOMS: atom_id res chain seq x y z
N MET A 1 12.43 -5.60 4.00
CA MET A 1 11.49 -4.59 4.52
C MET A 1 11.35 -3.48 3.46
N LEU A 2 10.13 -3.02 3.18
CA LEU A 2 9.84 -1.94 2.22
C LEU A 2 9.68 -0.57 2.90
N GLY A 3 9.18 -0.56 4.12
CA GLY A 3 9.03 0.65 4.92
C GLY A 3 8.37 0.37 6.26
N GLU A 4 8.45 1.34 7.16
CA GLU A 4 7.81 1.31 8.47
C GLU A 4 7.13 2.67 8.72
N GLY A 5 5.94 2.66 9.31
CA GLY A 5 5.20 3.86 9.69
C GLY A 5 4.44 3.69 11.00
N GLY A 6 3.55 4.65 11.31
CA GLY A 6 2.69 4.59 12.50
C GLY A 6 1.76 3.38 12.52
N PHE A 7 1.38 2.90 11.34
CA PHE A 7 0.35 1.87 11.14
C PHE A 7 0.90 0.45 10.97
N GLY A 8 2.22 0.26 11.06
CA GLY A 8 2.81 -1.04 10.77
C GLY A 8 4.13 -1.01 10.01
N THR A 9 4.61 -2.21 9.71
CA THR A 9 5.77 -2.46 8.88
C THR A 9 5.33 -3.17 7.60
N VAL A 10 5.83 -2.73 6.46
CA VAL A 10 5.53 -3.32 5.15
C VAL A 10 6.73 -4.14 4.69
N TYR A 11 6.47 -5.36 4.26
CA TYR A 11 7.46 -6.30 3.76
C TYR A 11 7.17 -6.62 2.29
N TRP A 12 8.23 -6.84 1.52
CA TRP A 12 8.10 -7.47 0.20
C TRP A 12 8.14 -8.98 0.38
N GLY A 13 7.38 -9.69 -0.44
CA GLY A 13 7.44 -11.13 -0.52
C GLY A 13 7.12 -11.63 -1.92
N ARG A 14 7.33 -12.92 -2.12
CA ARG A 14 6.95 -13.61 -3.36
C ARG A 14 6.19 -14.88 -3.00
N THR A 15 5.04 -15.10 -3.62
CA THR A 15 4.24 -16.30 -3.41
C THR A 15 4.90 -17.51 -4.07
N ALA A 16 4.50 -18.73 -3.66
CA ALA A 16 4.96 -19.97 -4.32
C ALA A 16 4.62 -20.00 -5.83
N ALA A 17 3.52 -19.34 -6.22
CA ALA A 17 3.13 -19.15 -7.62
C ALA A 17 3.94 -18.05 -8.34
N GLY A 18 4.92 -17.43 -7.68
CA GLY A 18 5.84 -16.46 -8.27
C GLY A 18 5.34 -15.01 -8.29
N SER A 19 4.15 -14.71 -7.76
CA SER A 19 3.63 -13.33 -7.69
C SER A 19 4.35 -12.52 -6.60
N GLU A 20 4.75 -11.30 -6.94
CA GLU A 20 5.30 -10.35 -5.97
C GLU A 20 4.18 -9.66 -5.18
N ILE A 21 4.35 -9.57 -3.86
CA ILE A 21 3.36 -9.03 -2.93
C ILE A 21 3.99 -8.07 -1.93
N ALA A 22 3.16 -7.15 -1.42
CA ALA A 22 3.49 -6.35 -0.25
C ALA A 22 2.62 -6.79 0.94
N VAL A 23 3.26 -7.08 2.08
CA VAL A 23 2.59 -7.51 3.30
C VAL A 23 2.72 -6.42 4.34
N LYS A 24 1.63 -5.72 4.66
CA LYS A 24 1.54 -4.75 5.76
C LYS A 24 1.19 -5.51 7.04
N ARG A 25 2.13 -5.58 7.97
CA ARG A 25 1.91 -6.09 9.34
C ARG A 25 1.61 -4.91 10.25
N LEU A 26 0.42 -4.90 10.86
CA LEU A 26 0.10 -3.85 11.82
C LEU A 26 0.94 -4.01 13.10
N LYS A 27 1.24 -2.89 13.76
CA LYS A 27 1.92 -2.87 15.08
C LYS A 27 0.98 -3.42 16.16
N THR A 28 1.48 -3.48 17.40
CA THR A 28 0.77 -3.93 18.61
C THR A 28 -0.74 -3.75 18.54
N MET A 29 -1.47 -4.84 18.81
CA MET A 29 -2.93 -4.87 18.81
C MET A 29 -3.51 -3.90 19.85
N THR A 30 -3.82 -2.70 19.38
CA THR A 30 -4.67 -1.74 20.08
C THR A 30 -6.06 -1.77 19.45
N ALA A 31 -7.08 -1.33 20.18
CA ALA A 31 -8.43 -1.21 19.63
C ALA A 31 -8.46 -0.34 18.37
N MET A 32 -7.61 0.69 18.30
CA MET A 32 -7.47 1.55 17.13
C MET A 32 -6.87 0.80 15.93
N ALA A 33 -5.79 0.04 16.13
CA ALA A 33 -5.18 -0.76 15.08
C ALA A 33 -6.14 -1.83 14.54
N GLU A 34 -6.95 -2.45 15.42
CA GLU A 34 -7.97 -3.40 15.00
C GLU A 34 -9.07 -2.72 14.18
N MET A 35 -9.53 -1.55 14.59
CA MET A 35 -10.50 -0.76 13.84
C MET A 35 -9.96 -0.39 12.46
N GLU A 36 -8.72 0.10 12.37
CA GLU A 36 -8.07 0.41 11.09
C GLU A 36 -7.95 -0.81 10.19
N PHE A 37 -7.58 -1.96 10.75
CA PHE A 37 -7.52 -3.22 10.00
C PHE A 37 -8.89 -3.59 9.43
N VAL A 38 -9.95 -3.56 10.24
CA VAL A 38 -11.31 -3.88 9.80
C VAL A 38 -11.76 -2.91 8.72
N VAL A 39 -11.56 -1.61 8.90
CA VAL A 39 -11.92 -0.59 7.90
C VAL A 39 -11.17 -0.82 6.59
N GLU A 40 -9.86 -1.05 6.64
CA GLU A 40 -9.03 -1.25 5.46
C GLU A 40 -9.46 -2.52 4.70
N VAL A 41 -9.74 -3.62 5.40
CA VAL A 41 -10.20 -4.89 4.80
C VAL A 41 -11.63 -4.77 4.25
N GLU A 42 -12.57 -4.15 4.96
CA GLU A 42 -13.95 -4.02 4.51
C GLU A 42 -14.09 -3.09 3.31
N VAL A 43 -13.38 -1.96 3.32
CA VAL A 43 -13.42 -0.98 2.23
C VAL A 43 -12.67 -1.51 1.01
N LEU A 44 -11.39 -1.87 1.15
CA LEU A 44 -10.57 -2.30 0.01
C LEU A 44 -10.93 -3.69 -0.47
N GLY A 45 -11.54 -4.54 0.36
CA GLY A 45 -12.06 -5.84 -0.05
C GLY A 45 -13.25 -5.76 -1.00
N ARG A 46 -14.00 -4.65 -0.97
CA ARG A 46 -15.22 -4.46 -1.78
C ARG A 46 -15.03 -3.59 -3.01
N VAL A 47 -13.94 -2.83 -3.07
CA VAL A 47 -13.68 -1.89 -4.17
C VAL A 47 -12.54 -2.39 -5.05
N ARG A 48 -12.79 -2.45 -6.36
CA ARG A 48 -11.75 -2.70 -7.37
C ARG A 48 -11.71 -1.54 -8.35
N HIS A 49 -10.61 -0.80 -8.35
CA HIS A 49 -10.39 0.31 -9.26
C HIS A 49 -8.93 0.36 -9.70
N LYS A 50 -8.68 0.74 -10.97
CA LYS A 50 -7.33 0.80 -11.55
C LYS A 50 -6.37 1.75 -10.80
N ASN A 51 -6.91 2.72 -10.07
CA ASN A 51 -6.15 3.70 -9.29
C ASN A 51 -6.21 3.47 -7.77
N LEU A 52 -6.76 2.34 -7.33
CA LEU A 52 -6.71 1.92 -5.93
C LEU A 52 -5.82 0.69 -5.80
N LEU A 53 -5.13 0.59 -4.66
CA LEU A 53 -4.27 -0.55 -4.37
C LEU A 53 -5.14 -1.81 -4.21
N GLY A 54 -4.85 -2.84 -4.99
CA GLY A 54 -5.58 -4.10 -4.95
C GLY A 54 -5.30 -4.89 -3.68
N LEU A 55 -6.33 -5.08 -2.84
CA LEU A 55 -6.27 -6.04 -1.73
C LEU A 55 -6.31 -7.46 -2.28
N ARG A 56 -5.27 -8.25 -2.03
CA ARG A 56 -5.23 -9.69 -2.38
C ARG A 56 -5.82 -10.56 -1.28
N GLY A 57 -5.71 -10.13 -0.03
CA GLY A 57 -6.23 -10.86 1.12
C GLY A 57 -5.68 -10.31 2.42
N TYR A 58 -6.03 -10.99 3.51
CA TYR A 58 -5.58 -10.63 4.85
C TYR A 58 -5.34 -11.89 5.68
N PHE A 59 -4.64 -11.73 6.81
CA PHE A 59 -4.54 -12.72 7.86
C PHE A 59 -4.91 -12.08 9.19
N ALA A 60 -5.81 -12.74 9.93
CA ALA A 60 -6.18 -12.37 11.28
C ALA A 60 -6.13 -13.63 12.15
N GLY A 61 -5.11 -13.71 13.01
CA GLY A 61 -4.92 -14.89 13.87
C GLY A 61 -4.01 -14.54 15.05
N GLY A 62 -4.45 -14.89 16.26
CA GLY A 62 -3.81 -14.42 17.50
C GLY A 62 -3.70 -12.89 17.50
N ASP A 63 -2.50 -12.41 17.86
CA ASP A 63 -2.17 -10.98 17.91
C ASP A 63 -1.64 -10.42 16.58
N GLU A 64 -1.73 -11.20 15.50
CA GLU A 64 -1.26 -10.79 14.17
C GLU A 64 -2.40 -10.30 13.30
N ARG A 65 -2.15 -9.16 12.65
CA ARG A 65 -2.97 -8.62 11.57
C ARG A 65 -2.07 -8.29 10.39
N LEU A 66 -2.29 -9.01 9.29
CA LEU A 66 -1.56 -8.82 8.04
C LEU A 66 -2.53 -8.44 6.93
N ILE A 67 -2.16 -7.46 6.14
CA ILE A 67 -2.87 -7.07 4.93
C ILE A 67 -1.94 -7.30 3.73
N ILE A 68 -2.44 -8.00 2.71
CA ILE A 68 -1.64 -8.47 1.57
C ILE A 68 -2.10 -7.74 0.32
N TYR A 69 -1.17 -7.06 -0.34
CA TYR A 69 -1.38 -6.26 -1.53
C TYR A 69 -0.55 -6.77 -2.71
N ASP A 70 -0.94 -6.34 -3.92
CA ASP A 70 -0.03 -6.32 -5.07
C ASP A 70 1.23 -5.51 -4.76
N TYR A 71 2.41 -6.02 -5.14
CA TYR A 71 3.64 -5.24 -5.03
C TYR A 71 3.67 -4.12 -6.08
N MET A 72 3.99 -2.90 -5.63
CA MET A 72 4.17 -1.74 -6.49
C MET A 72 5.68 -1.45 -6.67
N PRO A 73 6.26 -1.69 -7.85
CA PRO A 73 7.71 -1.60 -8.06
C PRO A 73 8.25 -0.17 -8.02
N ASN A 74 7.39 0.82 -8.34
CA ASN A 74 7.80 2.22 -8.49
C ASN A 74 7.84 3.01 -7.17
N ARG A 75 7.76 2.34 -5.99
CA ARG A 75 7.77 3.00 -4.67
C ARG A 75 6.65 4.05 -4.53
N SER A 76 6.70 4.85 -3.46
CA SER A 76 5.68 5.87 -3.18
C SER A 76 5.96 7.17 -3.93
N LEU A 77 4.90 7.94 -4.23
CA LEU A 77 5.04 9.28 -4.78
C LEU A 77 5.93 10.18 -3.91
N LEU A 78 5.83 10.04 -2.58
CA LEU A 78 6.68 10.75 -1.63
C LEU A 78 8.17 10.46 -1.87
N SER A 79 8.57 9.23 -2.20
CA SER A 79 9.98 8.92 -2.44
C SER A 79 10.54 9.61 -3.68
N HIS A 80 9.69 9.82 -4.70
CA HIS A 80 10.04 10.51 -5.94
C HIS A 80 9.99 12.04 -5.82
N LEU A 81 9.17 12.57 -4.93
CA LEU A 81 9.06 14.02 -4.74
C LEU A 81 10.06 14.56 -3.72
N HIS A 82 10.28 13.81 -2.64
CA HIS A 82 11.00 14.29 -1.45
C HIS A 82 11.95 13.26 -0.84
N GLY A 83 12.06 12.06 -1.41
CA GLY A 83 12.93 11.01 -0.90
C GLY A 83 14.17 10.79 -1.76
N HIS A 84 14.75 9.60 -1.61
CA HIS A 84 15.99 9.18 -2.27
C HIS A 84 15.96 9.27 -3.81
N ASN A 85 14.78 9.22 -4.43
CA ASN A 85 14.61 9.30 -5.88
C ASN A 85 14.35 10.74 -6.39
N ALA A 86 14.28 11.74 -5.50
CA ALA A 86 13.98 13.12 -5.90
C ALA A 86 15.01 13.72 -6.88
N GLY A 87 16.26 13.27 -6.81
CA GLY A 87 17.33 13.70 -7.71
C GLY A 87 17.29 13.06 -9.11
N GLU A 88 16.49 12.02 -9.33
CA GLU A 88 16.48 11.25 -10.58
C GLU A 88 15.62 11.89 -11.69
N VAL A 89 14.94 13.02 -11.42
CA VAL A 89 14.06 13.77 -12.35
C VAL A 89 13.04 12.87 -13.08
N LEU A 90 12.51 11.85 -12.41
CA LEU A 90 11.58 10.88 -13.02
C LEU A 90 10.16 11.43 -13.20
N LEU A 91 9.79 12.47 -12.45
CA LEU A 91 8.43 13.04 -12.43
C LEU A 91 8.40 14.44 -13.04
N ASN A 92 8.42 14.52 -14.37
CA ASN A 92 8.13 15.76 -15.09
C ASN A 92 6.66 16.21 -14.85
N TRP A 93 6.33 17.44 -15.26
CA TRP A 93 4.99 18.01 -15.04
C TRP A 93 3.87 17.16 -15.62
N GLN A 94 4.03 16.64 -16.83
CA GLN A 94 3.02 15.79 -17.48
C GLN A 94 2.76 14.51 -16.67
N MET A 95 3.80 13.85 -16.16
CA MET A 95 3.65 12.67 -15.31
C MET A 95 2.96 13.03 -13.98
N ARG A 96 3.29 14.17 -13.37
CA ARG A 96 2.63 14.64 -12.14
C ARG A 96 1.14 14.88 -12.37
N MET A 97 0.76 15.49 -13.49
CA MET A 97 -0.65 15.68 -13.85
C MET A 97 -1.38 14.36 -14.07
N ARG A 98 -0.75 13.37 -14.72
CA ARG A 98 -1.34 12.03 -14.84
C ARG A 98 -1.54 11.35 -13.48
N ILE A 99 -0.58 11.48 -12.57
CA ILE A 99 -0.71 10.94 -11.21
C ILE A 99 -1.85 11.63 -10.47
N ALA A 100 -1.93 12.97 -10.51
CA ALA A 100 -2.99 13.73 -9.86
C ALA A 100 -4.39 13.36 -10.38
N LEU A 101 -4.55 13.25 -11.70
CA LEU A 101 -5.81 12.82 -12.33
C LEU A 101 -6.17 11.39 -11.92
N GLY A 102 -5.22 10.45 -11.98
CA GLY A 102 -5.45 9.07 -11.56
C GLY A 102 -5.83 8.97 -10.08
N SER A 103 -5.20 9.76 -9.21
CA SER A 103 -5.57 9.83 -7.79
C SER A 103 -6.99 10.37 -7.60
N ALA A 104 -7.38 11.42 -8.34
CA ALA A 104 -8.74 11.95 -8.31
C ALA A 104 -9.77 10.93 -8.80
N GLU A 105 -9.48 10.21 -9.90
CA GLU A 105 -10.33 9.11 -10.41
C GLU A 105 -10.48 7.96 -9.40
N GLY A 106 -9.47 7.70 -8.57
CA GLY A 106 -9.55 6.67 -7.53
C GLY A 106 -10.35 7.07 -6.29
N ILE A 107 -10.51 8.38 -6.04
CA ILE A 107 -11.22 8.92 -4.87
C ILE A 107 -12.69 9.22 -5.19
N ALA A 108 -13.00 9.63 -6.43
CA ALA A 108 -14.33 9.99 -6.89
C ALA A 108 -15.30 8.78 -6.89
#